data_AF-A0A1G5BGQ7-F1
#
_entry.id   AF-A0A1G5BGQ7-F1
#
_cell.length_a   1.000
_cell.length_b   1.000
_cell.length_c   1.000
_cell.angle_alpha   90.00
_cell.angle_beta   90.00
_cell.angle_gamma   90.00
#
_symmetry.space_group_name_H-M   'P 1'
#
loop_
_entity.id
_entity.type
_entity.pdbx_description
1 polymer ?
#
loop_
_entity_poly.entity_id
_entity_poly.type
_entity_poly.pdbx_seq_one_letter_code
_entity_poly.pdbx_strand_id
1 'polypeptide(L)'
;MFEKLESLLTKGNYKEALYEFRNQYYHAGELDNESAAKLCILEASLWEGLRDATAEFGAISRGMKYAPTNYELFYMLGLYYRNLNVNKAYLCMEMAYFYCDNEDKSLIEETFNELKNSPGMRVRNVSIQILSYNDLEILKSCIEAIESCLPDNSFEVVVVDNASTQSGVREYLKGKRDSASYRFKLIESDENLGFPKGSNLGYKYCAPANDVLFLNNDAVLTPNALFYLRMGLYEDRNVGACSAMSNSASRQEIDPSLFEKYVGEELLPGWHKKLGFKRSLDIFNRYALDNSFPDFKSCIRRFRLTGFALLVLNDALKEVAPDGDVFDEQYSPGYFEDDDLGIRLAALGYRQYVCSNSFIYHDGGEGFEGHSDCFEINRERFKNKWGFDAWKYSLEWDEAVAAVIAYAKDAKRPLRILDFSCGLGANASFIKHALPESYVCGVCVNSFAARIACTVADETAWGDLDTCTLPWAEHSFDVVIHEKESVRRARASQYLICNGIIIDEDFLMNYCSKNNS
;
A
#
# COMPACT_ATOMS: atom_id res chain seq x y z
N MET A 1 -9.24 -36.68 8.20
CA MET A 1 -9.57 -36.32 6.79
C MET A 1 -8.33 -36.35 5.90
N PHE A 2 -7.21 -35.74 6.32
CA PHE A 2 -6.05 -35.54 5.45
C PHE A 2 -4.86 -36.51 5.62
N GLU A 3 -4.96 -37.48 6.54
CA GLU A 3 -3.86 -38.39 6.92
C GLU A 3 -3.18 -39.11 5.75
N LYS A 4 -3.98 -39.53 4.74
CA LYS A 4 -3.44 -40.20 3.55
C LYS A 4 -2.59 -39.24 2.72
N LEU A 5 -3.06 -38.01 2.51
CA LEU A 5 -2.34 -36.98 1.75
C LEU A 5 -1.04 -36.60 2.48
N GLU A 6 -1.11 -36.36 3.79
CA GLU A 6 0.06 -36.11 4.65
C GLU A 6 1.08 -37.24 4.52
N SER A 7 0.65 -38.50 4.65
CA SER A 7 1.55 -39.66 4.55
C SER A 7 2.25 -39.75 3.18
N LEU A 8 1.53 -39.43 2.10
CA LEU A 8 2.09 -39.45 0.74
C LEU A 8 3.12 -38.34 0.54
N LEU A 9 2.86 -37.13 1.05
CA LEU A 9 3.78 -36.00 0.99
C LEU A 9 5.07 -36.27 1.79
N THR A 10 4.95 -36.75 3.03
CA THR A 10 6.11 -37.09 3.87
C THR A 10 6.99 -38.18 3.25
N LYS A 11 6.40 -39.09 2.47
CA LYS A 11 7.13 -40.14 1.73
C LYS A 11 7.68 -39.67 0.38
N GLY A 12 7.42 -38.43 -0.04
CA GLY A 12 7.83 -37.88 -1.33
C GLY A 12 7.07 -38.48 -2.53
N ASN A 13 5.89 -39.08 -2.31
CA ASN A 13 5.08 -39.67 -3.37
C ASN A 13 4.11 -38.64 -3.98
N TYR A 14 4.68 -37.61 -4.61
CA TYR A 14 3.91 -36.43 -5.07
C TYR A 14 2.89 -36.75 -6.16
N LYS A 15 3.14 -37.75 -7.02
CA LYS A 15 2.17 -38.14 -8.06
C LYS A 15 0.89 -38.70 -7.45
N GLU A 16 1.01 -39.59 -6.47
CA GLU A 16 -0.14 -40.17 -5.79
C GLU A 16 -0.83 -39.14 -4.88
N ALA A 17 -0.03 -38.29 -4.22
CA ALA A 17 -0.54 -37.16 -3.44
C ALA A 17 -1.41 -36.22 -4.29
N LEU A 18 -1.03 -35.94 -5.55
CA LEU A 18 -1.82 -35.11 -6.46
C LEU A 18 -3.19 -35.73 -6.77
N TYR A 19 -3.28 -37.05 -6.94
CA TYR A 19 -4.57 -37.73 -7.13
C TYR A 19 -5.44 -37.65 -5.89
N GLU A 20 -4.85 -37.88 -4.71
CA GLU A 20 -5.56 -37.77 -3.44
C GLU A 20 -6.05 -36.34 -3.20
N PHE A 21 -5.21 -35.35 -3.43
CA PHE A 21 -5.54 -33.93 -3.31
C PHE A 21 -6.74 -33.56 -4.18
N ARG A 22 -6.78 -33.99 -5.45
CA ARG A 22 -7.92 -33.70 -6.35
C ARG A 22 -9.25 -34.18 -5.77
N ASN A 23 -9.26 -35.36 -5.15
CA ASN A 23 -10.47 -35.90 -4.53
C ASN A 23 -10.92 -35.03 -3.34
N GLN A 24 -9.98 -34.62 -2.48
CA GLN A 24 -10.27 -33.73 -1.35
C GLN A 24 -10.74 -32.34 -1.82
N TYR A 25 -10.14 -31.81 -2.89
CA TYR A 25 -10.45 -30.49 -3.44
C TYR A 25 -11.88 -30.40 -3.97
N TYR A 26 -12.46 -31.49 -4.49
CA TYR A 26 -13.87 -31.51 -4.90
C TYR A 26 -14.85 -31.17 -3.76
N HIS A 27 -14.45 -31.42 -2.51
CA HIS A 27 -15.23 -31.15 -1.31
C HIS A 27 -14.78 -29.89 -0.56
N ALA A 28 -13.86 -29.11 -1.13
CA ALA A 28 -13.27 -27.95 -0.45
C ALA A 28 -14.31 -26.87 -0.05
N GLY A 29 -15.40 -26.74 -0.82
CA GLY A 29 -16.49 -25.81 -0.53
C GLY A 29 -17.37 -26.21 0.67
N GLU A 30 -17.20 -27.42 1.20
CA GLU A 30 -17.94 -27.95 2.36
C GLU A 30 -17.11 -27.86 3.66
N LEU A 31 -15.85 -27.43 3.56
CA LEU A 31 -14.92 -27.34 4.70
C LEU A 31 -15.13 -26.05 5.49
N ASP A 32 -14.93 -26.13 6.81
CA ASP A 32 -14.68 -24.95 7.62
C ASP A 32 -13.33 -24.30 7.25
N ASN A 33 -13.12 -23.06 7.70
CA ASN A 33 -11.92 -22.29 7.38
C ASN A 33 -10.62 -22.98 7.83
N GLU A 34 -10.62 -23.65 8.98
CA GLU A 34 -9.43 -24.33 9.50
C GLU A 34 -9.05 -25.53 8.62
N SER A 35 -10.03 -26.36 8.27
CA SER A 35 -9.85 -27.50 7.39
C SER A 35 -9.49 -27.08 5.96
N ALA A 36 -10.07 -25.98 5.46
CA ALA A 36 -9.72 -25.41 4.16
C ALA A 36 -8.29 -24.86 4.13
N ALA A 37 -7.86 -24.15 5.19
CA ALA A 37 -6.48 -23.68 5.34
C ALA A 37 -5.50 -24.87 5.39
N LYS A 38 -5.82 -25.92 6.17
CA LYS A 38 -5.01 -27.14 6.23
C LYS A 38 -4.89 -27.83 4.88
N LEU A 39 -5.96 -27.91 4.10
CA LEU A 39 -5.89 -28.44 2.73
C LEU A 39 -4.96 -27.59 1.83
N CYS A 40 -4.97 -26.27 1.99
CA CYS A 40 -4.05 -25.37 1.25
C CYS A 40 -2.58 -25.54 1.66
N ILE A 41 -2.28 -25.80 2.94
CA ILE A 41 -0.92 -26.10 3.43
C ILE A 41 -0.38 -27.38 2.76
N LEU A 42 -1.21 -28.43 2.70
CA LEU A 42 -0.85 -29.68 2.04
C LEU A 42 -0.69 -29.50 0.52
N GLU A 43 -1.54 -28.67 -0.09
CA GLU A 43 -1.42 -28.29 -1.50
C GLU A 43 -0.11 -27.56 -1.77
N ALA A 44 0.27 -26.59 -0.94
CA ALA A 44 1.52 -25.86 -1.09
C ALA A 44 2.73 -26.79 -0.98
N SER A 45 2.74 -27.71 0.00
CA SER A 45 3.79 -28.73 0.17
C SER A 45 3.88 -29.66 -1.05
N LEU A 46 2.74 -29.99 -1.66
CA LEU A 46 2.69 -30.77 -2.90
C LEU A 46 3.36 -30.02 -4.05
N TRP A 47 3.03 -28.74 -4.24
CA TRP A 47 3.56 -27.93 -5.34
C TRP A 47 5.04 -27.58 -5.17
N GLU A 48 5.50 -27.39 -3.94
CA GLU A 48 6.93 -27.27 -3.62
C GLU A 48 7.69 -28.52 -4.08
N GLY A 49 7.20 -29.71 -3.71
CA GLY A 49 7.78 -30.99 -4.13
C GLY A 49 7.76 -31.23 -5.64
N LEU A 50 6.74 -30.72 -6.33
CA LEU A 50 6.61 -30.74 -7.79
C LEU A 50 7.36 -29.59 -8.49
N ARG A 51 7.94 -28.65 -7.74
CA ARG A 51 8.67 -27.46 -8.21
C ARG A 51 7.83 -26.51 -9.06
N ASP A 52 6.56 -26.32 -8.70
CA ASP A 52 5.69 -25.32 -9.30
C ASP A 52 5.47 -24.14 -8.34
N ALA A 53 6.38 -23.15 -8.42
CA ALA A 53 6.37 -21.97 -7.55
C ALA A 53 5.10 -21.12 -7.70
N THR A 54 4.45 -21.12 -8.87
CA THR A 54 3.23 -20.32 -9.09
C THR A 54 2.05 -20.98 -8.37
N ALA A 55 1.93 -22.31 -8.50
CA ALA A 55 0.89 -23.06 -7.83
C ALA A 55 1.08 -23.09 -6.30
N GLU A 56 2.33 -23.21 -5.83
CA GLU A 56 2.70 -23.13 -4.42
C GLU A 56 2.26 -21.79 -3.81
N PHE A 57 2.66 -20.66 -4.40
CA PHE A 57 2.25 -19.34 -3.93
C PHE A 57 0.73 -19.17 -3.94
N GLY A 58 0.07 -19.66 -5.00
CA GLY A 58 -1.38 -19.63 -5.12
C GLY A 58 -2.09 -20.40 -4.00
N ALA A 59 -1.55 -21.56 -3.60
CA ALA A 59 -2.08 -22.35 -2.48
C ALA A 59 -1.87 -21.62 -1.14
N ILE A 60 -0.67 -21.09 -0.87
CA ILE A 60 -0.39 -20.31 0.34
C ILE A 60 -1.31 -19.09 0.45
N SER A 61 -1.44 -18.32 -0.64
CA SER A 61 -2.31 -17.14 -0.72
C SER A 61 -3.77 -17.49 -0.41
N ARG A 62 -4.30 -18.58 -0.98
CA ARG A 62 -5.66 -19.06 -0.67
C ARG A 62 -5.79 -19.51 0.78
N GLY A 63 -4.80 -20.24 1.31
CA GLY A 63 -4.79 -20.64 2.72
C GLY A 63 -4.92 -19.44 3.64
N MET A 64 -4.18 -18.36 3.37
CA MET A 64 -4.22 -17.13 4.18
C MET A 64 -5.56 -16.41 4.12
N LYS A 65 -6.38 -16.62 3.08
CA LYS A 65 -7.77 -16.11 3.06
C LYS A 65 -8.65 -16.82 4.07
N TYR A 66 -8.43 -18.11 4.28
CA TYR A 66 -9.20 -18.91 5.23
C TYR A 66 -8.70 -18.70 6.66
N ALA A 67 -7.38 -18.62 6.85
CA ALA A 67 -6.75 -18.48 8.15
C ALA A 67 -5.62 -17.43 8.11
N PRO A 68 -5.94 -16.12 8.17
CA PRO A 68 -4.98 -15.02 8.00
C PRO A 68 -3.95 -14.87 9.14
N THR A 69 -4.13 -15.61 10.24
CA THR A 69 -3.23 -15.62 11.40
C THR A 69 -2.60 -17.00 11.64
N ASN A 70 -2.71 -17.93 10.69
CA ASN A 70 -2.12 -19.27 10.85
C ASN A 70 -0.61 -19.22 10.57
N TYR A 71 0.19 -19.59 11.59
CA TYR A 71 1.65 -19.49 11.53
C TYR A 71 2.29 -20.38 10.46
N GLU A 72 1.74 -21.55 10.16
CA GLU A 72 2.29 -22.46 9.15
C GLU A 72 2.27 -21.81 7.76
N LEU A 73 1.19 -21.10 7.43
CA LEU A 73 1.11 -20.37 6.17
C LEU A 73 2.15 -19.25 6.07
N PHE A 74 2.41 -18.52 7.16
CA PHE A 74 3.50 -17.54 7.20
C PHE A 74 4.87 -18.22 7.07
N TYR A 75 5.08 -19.35 7.74
CA TYR A 75 6.31 -20.12 7.64
C TYR A 75 6.55 -20.59 6.20
N MET A 76 5.54 -21.17 5.55
CA MET A 76 5.61 -21.58 4.14
C MET A 76 5.86 -20.40 3.20
N LEU A 77 5.20 -19.26 3.41
CA LEU A 77 5.45 -18.05 2.63
C LEU A 77 6.90 -17.56 2.81
N GLY A 78 7.45 -17.69 4.02
CA GLY A 78 8.84 -17.36 4.31
C GLY A 78 9.82 -18.30 3.61
N LEU A 79 9.53 -19.61 3.57
CA LEU A 79 10.32 -20.59 2.81
C LEU A 79 10.27 -20.29 1.31
N TYR A 80 9.10 -19.99 0.77
CA TYR A 80 8.92 -19.57 -0.63
C TYR A 80 9.82 -18.37 -0.98
N TYR A 81 9.84 -17.35 -0.12
CA TYR A 81 10.66 -16.15 -0.36
C TYR A 81 12.14 -16.34 -0.04
N ARG A 82 12.56 -17.41 0.65
CA ARG A 82 13.94 -17.60 1.16
C ARG A 82 15.01 -17.34 0.09
N ASN A 83 14.76 -17.80 -1.13
CA ASN A 83 15.69 -17.66 -2.26
C ASN A 83 15.29 -16.55 -3.26
N LEU A 84 14.12 -15.91 -3.08
CA LEU A 84 13.59 -14.88 -3.97
C LEU A 84 13.83 -13.47 -3.42
N ASN A 85 13.53 -13.28 -2.13
CA ASN A 85 13.73 -12.04 -1.40
C ASN A 85 13.87 -12.34 0.09
N VAL A 86 15.12 -12.33 0.57
CA VAL A 86 15.45 -12.67 1.97
C VAL A 86 14.75 -11.77 2.99
N ASN A 87 14.46 -10.50 2.65
CA ASN A 87 13.78 -9.56 3.54
C ASN A 87 12.32 -9.93 3.73
N LYS A 88 11.64 -10.31 2.64
CA LYS A 88 10.27 -10.84 2.71
C LYS A 88 10.23 -12.15 3.49
N ALA A 89 11.21 -13.02 3.28
CA ALA A 89 11.33 -14.26 4.05
C ALA A 89 11.45 -13.99 5.56
N TYR A 90 12.28 -13.02 5.96
CA TYR A 90 12.42 -12.59 7.36
C TYR A 90 11.09 -12.11 7.94
N LEU A 91 10.38 -11.23 7.22
CA LEU A 91 9.10 -10.69 7.69
C LEU A 91 8.06 -11.80 7.88
N CYS A 92 8.04 -12.79 6.98
CA CYS A 92 7.15 -13.93 7.09
C CYS A 92 7.51 -14.80 8.31
N MET A 93 8.80 -15.05 8.56
CA MET A 93 9.24 -15.81 9.74
C MET A 93 8.99 -15.07 11.05
N GLU A 94 9.10 -13.74 11.06
CA GLU A 94 8.75 -12.91 12.22
C GLU A 94 7.26 -13.05 12.57
N MET A 95 6.37 -13.02 11.58
CA MET A 95 4.94 -13.25 11.77
C MET A 95 4.60 -14.70 12.12
N ALA A 96 5.28 -15.68 11.52
CA ALA A 96 5.13 -17.08 11.89
C ALA A 96 5.48 -17.30 13.36
N TYR A 97 6.58 -16.72 13.83
CA TYR A 97 7.00 -16.81 15.23
C TYR A 97 6.01 -16.11 16.18
N PHE A 98 5.46 -14.97 15.75
CA PHE A 98 4.44 -14.23 16.50
C PHE A 98 3.15 -15.03 16.69
N TYR A 99 2.64 -15.66 15.63
CA TYR A 99 1.40 -16.43 15.67
C TYR A 99 1.55 -17.86 16.20
N CYS A 100 2.77 -18.38 16.30
CA CYS A 100 3.02 -19.73 16.78
C CYS A 100 3.01 -19.79 18.32
N ASP A 101 2.16 -20.66 18.88
CA ASP A 101 1.98 -20.89 20.32
C ASP A 101 2.23 -22.35 20.76
N ASN A 102 2.80 -23.18 19.86
CA ASN A 102 3.04 -24.61 20.09
C ASN A 102 4.54 -25.00 19.95
N GLU A 103 4.85 -26.30 19.87
CA GLU A 103 6.22 -26.82 19.80
C GLU A 103 7.03 -26.37 18.56
N ASP A 104 6.37 -25.99 17.46
CA ASP A 104 7.04 -25.58 16.22
C ASP A 104 7.78 -24.25 16.35
N LYS A 105 7.50 -23.49 17.42
CA LYS A 105 8.12 -22.18 17.68
C LYS A 105 9.64 -22.24 17.68
N SER A 106 10.22 -23.33 18.19
CA SER A 106 11.67 -23.55 18.21
C SER A 106 12.29 -23.70 16.81
N LEU A 107 11.61 -24.42 15.91
CA LEU A 107 12.02 -24.58 14.52
C LEU A 107 11.94 -23.26 13.75
N ILE A 108 10.86 -22.51 13.97
CA ILE A 108 10.68 -21.19 13.35
C ILE A 108 11.77 -20.24 13.83
N GLU A 109 12.08 -20.24 15.12
CA GLU A 109 13.14 -19.41 15.70
C GLU A 109 14.52 -19.72 15.10
N GLU A 110 14.86 -20.99 14.92
CA GLU A 110 16.10 -21.41 14.25
C GLU A 110 16.17 -20.83 12.83
N THR A 111 15.13 -21.05 12.02
CA THR A 111 15.04 -20.53 10.65
C THR A 111 15.10 -19.00 10.60
N PHE A 112 14.42 -18.34 11.54
CA PHE A 112 14.41 -16.89 11.66
C PHE A 112 15.81 -16.33 11.98
N ASN A 113 16.55 -17.00 12.85
CA ASN A 113 17.92 -16.62 13.21
C ASN A 113 18.93 -16.88 12.08
N GLU A 114 18.72 -17.91 11.25
CA GLU A 114 19.50 -18.11 10.02
C GLU A 114 19.32 -16.92 9.05
N LEU A 115 18.07 -16.47 8.85
CA LEU A 115 17.76 -15.37 7.94
C LEU A 115 18.42 -14.06 8.38
N LYS A 116 18.47 -13.76 9.68
CA LYS A 116 19.14 -12.56 10.22
C LYS A 116 20.59 -12.41 9.75
N ASN A 117 21.28 -13.52 9.55
CA ASN A 117 22.68 -13.55 9.15
C ASN A 117 22.89 -13.69 7.64
N SER A 118 21.80 -13.72 6.86
CA SER A 118 21.86 -13.95 5.42
C SER A 118 22.32 -12.71 4.64
N PRO A 119 23.14 -12.86 3.58
CA PRO A 119 23.53 -11.74 2.73
C PRO A 119 22.32 -11.01 2.15
N GLY A 120 22.34 -9.68 2.20
CA GLY A 120 21.25 -8.85 1.66
C GLY A 120 20.07 -8.64 2.61
N MET A 121 20.13 -9.20 3.83
CA MET A 121 19.22 -8.83 4.92
C MET A 121 19.39 -7.34 5.26
N ARG A 122 18.28 -6.61 5.24
CA ARG A 122 18.21 -5.17 5.50
C ARG A 122 16.97 -4.76 6.32
N VAL A 123 16.15 -5.73 6.74
CA VAL A 123 14.94 -5.44 7.50
C VAL A 123 15.31 -4.74 8.81
N ARG A 124 14.64 -3.61 9.07
CA ARG A 124 14.75 -2.82 10.29
C ARG A 124 13.49 -2.95 11.12
N ASN A 125 13.63 -2.64 12.40
CA ASN A 125 12.50 -2.35 13.26
C ASN A 125 11.81 -1.05 12.82
N VAL A 126 10.59 -0.83 13.30
CA VAL A 126 9.78 0.33 12.94
C VAL A 126 9.60 1.25 14.15
N SER A 127 9.86 2.55 13.98
CA SER A 127 9.40 3.57 14.92
C SER A 127 8.03 4.06 14.46
N ILE A 128 7.01 3.85 15.28
CA ILE A 128 5.66 4.32 15.00
C ILE A 128 5.52 5.70 15.64
N GLN A 129 5.62 6.73 14.81
CA GLN A 129 5.51 8.12 15.25
C GLN A 129 4.04 8.55 15.16
N ILE A 130 3.48 8.98 16.29
CA ILE A 130 2.09 9.42 16.40
C ILE A 130 2.10 10.87 16.88
N LEU A 131 1.47 11.76 16.11
CA LEU A 131 1.11 13.09 16.60
C LEU A 131 -0.30 13.01 17.18
N SER A 132 -0.44 13.28 18.47
CA SER A 132 -1.71 13.19 19.19
C SER A 132 -2.27 14.58 19.45
N TYR A 133 -3.53 14.81 19.06
CA TYR A 133 -4.30 15.97 19.46
C TYR A 133 -5.74 15.52 19.72
N ASN A 134 -6.13 15.43 21.00
CA ASN A 134 -7.44 14.93 21.43
C ASN A 134 -7.73 13.47 20.96
N ASP A 135 -9.00 13.15 20.72
CA ASP A 135 -9.52 11.85 20.28
C ASP A 135 -9.15 10.64 21.15
N LEU A 136 -9.27 10.79 22.47
CA LEU A 136 -8.89 9.79 23.48
C LEU A 136 -9.29 8.35 23.14
N GLU A 137 -10.55 8.12 22.75
CA GLU A 137 -11.05 6.76 22.52
C GLU A 137 -10.45 6.12 21.27
N ILE A 138 -10.23 6.89 20.20
CA ILE A 138 -9.61 6.38 18.97
C ILE A 138 -8.10 6.21 19.19
N LEU A 139 -7.45 7.16 19.87
CA LEU A 139 -6.05 7.06 20.26
C LEU A 139 -5.76 5.79 21.08
N LYS A 140 -6.67 5.43 22.00
CA LYS A 140 -6.58 4.16 22.74
C LYS A 140 -6.59 2.97 21.80
N SER A 141 -7.56 2.90 20.89
CA SER A 141 -7.65 1.82 19.91
C SER A 141 -6.47 1.79 18.93
N CYS A 142 -5.91 2.95 18.56
CA CYS A 142 -4.69 3.05 17.77
C CYS A 142 -3.50 2.35 18.48
N ILE A 143 -3.27 2.70 19.75
CA ILE A 143 -2.18 2.10 20.55
C ILE A 143 -2.45 0.62 20.87
N GLU A 144 -3.69 0.24 21.18
CA GLU A 144 -4.08 -1.16 21.41
C GLU A 144 -3.93 -2.02 20.14
N ALA A 145 -4.20 -1.47 18.97
CA ALA A 145 -3.99 -2.16 17.69
C ALA A 145 -2.51 -2.40 17.41
N ILE A 146 -1.65 -1.44 17.72
CA ILE A 146 -0.19 -1.61 17.65
C ILE A 146 0.26 -2.76 18.55
N GLU A 147 -0.23 -2.81 19.79
CA GLU A 147 0.11 -3.86 20.78
C GLU A 147 -0.36 -5.25 20.38
N SER A 148 -1.52 -5.35 19.72
CA SER A 148 -2.15 -6.64 19.37
C SER A 148 -1.75 -7.18 18.00
N CYS A 149 -1.33 -6.32 17.08
CA CYS A 149 -1.03 -6.72 15.70
C CYS A 149 0.46 -6.95 15.42
N LEU A 150 1.36 -6.52 16.32
CA LEU A 150 2.78 -6.47 16.03
C LEU A 150 3.61 -7.40 16.93
N PRO A 151 4.63 -8.09 16.37
CA PRO A 151 5.56 -8.88 17.15
C PRO A 151 6.35 -8.04 18.16
N ASP A 152 6.54 -8.57 19.36
CA ASP A 152 7.39 -7.96 20.39
C ASP A 152 8.79 -7.65 19.84
N ASN A 153 9.37 -6.52 20.27
CA ASN A 153 10.71 -6.05 19.88
C ASN A 153 10.89 -5.71 18.39
N SER A 154 9.84 -5.75 17.56
CA SER A 154 9.90 -5.32 16.15
C SER A 154 9.63 -3.81 15.97
N PHE A 155 9.20 -3.11 17.04
CA PHE A 155 8.82 -1.71 16.99
C PHE A 155 9.14 -0.92 18.27
N GLU A 156 9.04 0.40 18.16
CA GLU A 156 8.84 1.33 19.29
C GLU A 156 7.72 2.32 18.94
N VAL A 157 7.12 2.96 19.95
CA VAL A 157 6.12 4.01 19.76
C VAL A 157 6.66 5.34 20.28
N VAL A 158 6.54 6.38 19.45
CA VAL A 158 6.94 7.75 19.77
C VAL A 158 5.73 8.66 19.60
N VAL A 159 5.15 9.09 20.72
CA VAL A 159 3.98 9.98 20.72
C VAL A 159 4.40 11.41 21.06
N VAL A 160 3.96 12.37 20.25
CA VAL A 160 3.97 13.79 20.58
C VAL A 160 2.55 14.19 20.96
N ASP A 161 2.29 14.49 22.24
CA ASP A 161 1.06 15.18 22.63
C ASP A 161 1.15 16.64 22.19
N ASN A 162 0.37 17.00 21.18
CA ASN A 162 0.39 18.27 20.47
C ASN A 162 -0.51 19.31 21.16
N ALA A 163 -0.35 19.46 22.47
CA ALA A 163 -1.19 20.29 23.33
C ALA A 163 -2.68 19.88 23.36
N SER A 164 -2.96 18.60 23.59
CA SER A 164 -4.34 18.12 23.76
C SER A 164 -5.08 18.85 24.88
N THR A 165 -6.33 19.22 24.62
CA THR A 165 -7.22 19.92 25.56
C THR A 165 -8.32 19.01 26.11
N GLN A 166 -8.59 17.88 25.45
CA GLN A 166 -9.52 16.87 25.93
C GLN A 166 -8.99 16.21 27.21
N SER A 167 -9.82 16.20 28.25
CA SER A 167 -9.51 15.55 29.52
C SER A 167 -9.22 14.06 29.33
N GLY A 168 -8.15 13.56 29.98
CA GLY A 168 -7.79 12.14 30.00
C GLY A 168 -6.73 11.72 28.98
N VAL A 169 -6.46 12.53 27.94
CA VAL A 169 -5.46 12.20 26.90
C VAL A 169 -4.06 12.16 27.48
N ARG A 170 -3.64 13.22 28.16
CA ARG A 170 -2.31 13.31 28.77
C ARG A 170 -2.12 12.26 29.86
N GLU A 171 -3.14 12.03 30.68
CA GLU A 171 -3.11 11.02 31.74
C GLU A 171 -2.94 9.61 31.15
N TYR A 172 -3.69 9.29 30.10
CA TYR A 172 -3.58 8.02 29.40
C TYR A 172 -2.19 7.81 28.79
N LEU A 173 -1.66 8.81 28.08
CA LEU A 173 -0.34 8.73 27.46
C LEU A 173 0.79 8.58 28.49
N LYS A 174 0.72 9.28 29.63
CA LYS A 174 1.65 9.09 30.75
C LYS A 174 1.55 7.69 31.33
N GLY A 175 0.33 7.19 31.53
CA GLY A 175 0.08 5.82 31.95
C GLY A 175 0.68 4.80 31.00
N LYS A 176 0.54 4.98 29.68
CA LYS A 176 1.14 4.10 28.66
C LYS A 176 2.66 4.16 28.66
N ARG A 177 3.26 5.35 28.73
CA ARG A 177 4.72 5.51 28.88
C ARG A 177 5.27 4.71 30.06
N ASP A 178 4.55 4.70 31.18
CA ASP A 178 5.01 4.06 32.42
C ASP A 178 4.69 2.55 32.49
N SER A 179 3.73 2.06 31.68
CA SER A 179 3.25 0.66 31.76
C SER A 179 3.51 -0.21 30.54
N ALA A 180 3.88 0.37 29.39
CA ALA A 180 4.12 -0.40 28.16
C ALA A 180 5.26 -1.41 28.34
N SER A 181 5.06 -2.63 27.83
CA SER A 181 6.09 -3.69 27.78
C SER A 181 7.14 -3.46 26.68
N TYR A 182 6.93 -2.46 25.83
CA TYR A 182 7.80 -2.06 24.73
C TYR A 182 8.27 -0.61 24.92
N ARG A 183 9.20 -0.16 24.06
CA ARG A 183 9.69 1.22 24.14
C ARG A 183 8.60 2.19 23.72
N PHE A 184 8.09 2.95 24.69
CA PHE A 184 7.12 4.02 24.49
C PHE A 184 7.72 5.35 24.93
N LYS A 185 7.84 6.30 23.99
CA LYS A 185 8.32 7.66 24.25
C LYS A 185 7.16 8.64 24.16
N LEU A 186 7.04 9.50 25.14
CA LEU A 186 6.06 10.60 25.15
C LEU A 186 6.81 11.93 25.18
N ILE A 187 6.46 12.81 24.24
CA ILE A 187 6.89 14.20 24.18
C ILE A 187 5.63 15.05 24.39
N GLU A 188 5.65 15.95 25.38
CA GLU A 188 4.54 16.86 25.65
C GLU A 188 4.88 18.23 25.06
N SER A 189 4.07 18.70 24.10
CA SER A 189 4.16 20.06 23.56
C SER A 189 3.29 21.02 24.38
N ASP A 190 3.79 22.22 24.60
CA ASP A 190 3.06 23.30 25.28
C ASP A 190 2.06 24.00 24.34
N GLU A 191 2.29 23.92 23.02
CA GLU A 191 1.45 24.52 21.99
C GLU A 191 1.11 23.50 20.89
N ASN A 192 0.01 23.73 20.17
CA ASN A 192 -0.32 22.94 18.98
C ASN A 192 0.59 23.40 17.82
N LEU A 193 1.51 22.52 17.42
CA LEU A 193 2.54 22.77 16.42
C LEU A 193 2.04 22.60 14.98
N GLY A 194 0.80 22.14 14.78
CA GLY A 194 0.34 21.59 13.50
C GLY A 194 1.04 20.27 13.15
N PHE A 195 0.57 19.64 12.07
CA PHE A 195 1.04 18.32 11.65
C PHE A 195 2.52 18.30 11.25
N PRO A 196 3.02 19.15 10.32
CA PRO A 196 4.41 19.03 9.85
C PRO A 196 5.44 19.17 10.97
N LYS A 197 5.36 20.25 11.75
CA LYS A 197 6.30 20.55 12.84
C LYS A 197 6.17 19.55 14.00
N GLY A 198 4.94 19.15 14.35
CA GLY A 198 4.69 18.13 15.37
C GLY A 198 5.27 16.77 15.01
N SER A 199 5.05 16.31 13.78
CA SER A 199 5.58 15.04 13.27
C SER A 199 7.11 15.06 13.13
N ASN A 200 7.70 16.19 12.70
CA ASN A 200 9.15 16.40 12.68
C ASN A 200 9.76 16.35 14.09
N LEU A 201 9.10 16.94 15.08
CA LEU A 201 9.52 16.85 16.49
C LEU A 201 9.54 15.39 16.93
N GLY A 202 8.50 14.61 16.62
CA GLY A 202 8.43 13.19 16.93
C GLY A 202 9.54 12.38 16.28
N TYR A 203 9.80 12.62 14.98
CA TYR A 203 10.85 11.93 14.23
C TYR A 203 12.23 12.06 14.87
N LYS A 204 12.55 13.24 15.44
CA LYS A 204 13.83 13.48 16.14
C LYS A 204 14.06 12.57 17.35
N TYR A 205 13.00 11.94 17.90
CA TYR A 205 13.06 10.98 18.99
C TYR A 205 12.94 9.52 18.55
N CYS A 206 12.70 9.25 17.27
CA CYS A 206 12.71 7.89 16.72
C CYS A 206 14.12 7.29 16.76
N ALA A 207 14.21 5.97 16.87
CA ALA A 207 15.46 5.24 16.85
C ALA A 207 16.15 5.45 15.49
N PRO A 208 17.42 5.90 15.45
CA PRO A 208 18.09 6.29 14.20
C PRO A 208 18.24 5.20 13.13
N ALA A 209 18.09 3.93 13.52
CA ALA A 209 18.22 2.77 12.65
C ALA A 209 16.87 2.21 12.17
N ASN A 210 15.74 2.71 12.68
CA ASN A 210 14.42 2.21 12.36
C ASN A 210 13.87 2.84 11.09
N ASP A 211 13.08 2.08 10.34
CA ASP A 211 12.11 2.69 9.41
C ASP A 211 11.03 3.41 10.23
N VAL A 212 10.35 4.39 9.64
CA VAL A 212 9.36 5.19 10.39
C VAL A 212 7.99 5.06 9.78
N LEU A 213 7.01 4.66 10.59
CA LEU A 213 5.60 4.77 10.27
C LEU A 213 5.07 6.05 10.91
N PHE A 214 4.77 7.06 10.10
CA PHE A 214 3.97 8.20 10.52
C PHE A 214 2.51 7.76 10.52
N LEU A 215 1.89 7.70 11.70
CA LEU A 215 0.54 7.22 11.90
C LEU A 215 -0.27 8.29 12.63
N ASN A 216 -1.40 8.71 12.06
CA ASN A 216 -2.29 9.63 12.73
C ASN A 216 -2.90 8.99 13.99
N ASN A 217 -3.24 9.81 14.99
CA ASN A 217 -3.88 9.34 16.23
C ASN A 217 -5.30 8.77 16.02
N ASP A 218 -5.92 9.07 14.88
CA ASP A 218 -7.24 8.59 14.46
C ASP A 218 -7.19 7.43 13.44
N ALA A 219 -6.00 6.86 13.24
CA ALA A 219 -5.77 5.69 12.41
C ALA A 219 -5.53 4.44 13.27
N VAL A 220 -6.18 3.32 12.91
CA VAL A 220 -6.12 2.06 13.66
C VAL A 220 -5.64 0.94 12.74
N LEU A 221 -4.52 0.31 13.10
CA LEU A 221 -3.99 -0.83 12.36
C LEU A 221 -4.98 -1.99 12.40
N THR A 222 -5.21 -2.64 11.26
CA THR A 222 -5.88 -3.94 11.23
C THR A 222 -4.85 -5.06 11.33
N PRO A 223 -5.25 -6.31 11.62
CA PRO A 223 -4.35 -7.46 11.57
C PRO A 223 -3.55 -7.51 10.26
N ASN A 224 -2.26 -7.82 10.36
CA ASN A 224 -1.29 -7.91 9.25
C ASN A 224 -1.03 -6.62 8.45
N ALA A 225 -1.62 -5.47 8.80
CA ALA A 225 -1.47 -4.24 8.02
C ALA A 225 -0.01 -3.80 7.88
N LEU A 226 0.71 -3.68 9.00
CA LEU A 226 2.13 -3.29 8.98
C LEU A 226 3.01 -4.37 8.35
N PHE A 227 2.66 -5.65 8.49
CA PHE A 227 3.37 -6.74 7.82
C PHE A 227 3.36 -6.50 6.30
N TYR A 228 2.19 -6.25 5.69
CA TYR A 228 2.09 -6.01 4.25
C TYR A 228 2.71 -4.67 3.81
N LEU A 229 2.66 -3.62 4.64
CA LEU A 229 3.41 -2.39 4.37
C LEU A 229 4.92 -2.66 4.29
N ARG A 230 5.46 -3.43 5.24
CA ARG A 230 6.88 -3.81 5.25
C ARG A 230 7.20 -4.74 4.07
N MET A 231 6.31 -5.66 3.69
CA MET A 231 6.50 -6.49 2.49
C MET A 231 6.64 -5.64 1.22
N GLY A 232 5.86 -4.55 1.09
CA GLY A 232 5.99 -3.57 0.01
C GLY A 232 7.28 -2.73 0.11
N LEU A 233 7.62 -2.24 1.30
CA LEU A 233 8.83 -1.43 1.52
C LEU A 233 10.10 -2.22 1.19
N TYR A 234 10.07 -3.52 1.47
CA TYR A 234 11.19 -4.42 1.24
C TYR A 234 11.14 -5.17 -0.11
N GLU A 235 10.18 -4.85 -0.98
CA GLU A 235 10.02 -5.44 -2.33
C GLU A 235 11.29 -5.28 -3.19
N ASP A 236 11.82 -4.05 -3.23
CA ASP A 236 12.98 -3.66 -4.04
C ASP A 236 13.83 -2.65 -3.24
N ARG A 237 15.11 -2.55 -3.56
CA ARG A 237 16.04 -1.60 -2.92
C ARG A 237 15.66 -0.13 -3.15
N ASN A 238 14.96 0.16 -4.25
CA ASN A 238 14.60 1.54 -4.61
C ASN A 238 13.25 1.97 -4.03
N VAL A 239 12.62 1.21 -3.15
CA VAL A 239 11.36 1.61 -2.52
C VAL A 239 11.65 2.50 -1.32
N GLY A 240 11.17 3.74 -1.35
CA GLY A 240 11.37 4.71 -0.28
C GLY A 240 10.20 4.79 0.69
N ALA A 241 8.97 4.52 0.25
CA ALA A 241 7.79 4.61 1.10
C ALA A 241 6.64 3.69 0.68
N CYS A 242 5.79 3.33 1.65
CA CYS A 242 4.57 2.57 1.47
C CYS A 242 3.41 3.17 2.29
N SER A 243 2.19 3.03 1.78
CA SER A 243 0.96 3.37 2.52
C SER A 243 -0.12 2.32 2.27
N ALA A 244 -1.15 2.31 3.13
CA ALA A 244 -2.21 1.32 3.15
C ALA A 244 -3.47 1.80 2.41
N MET A 245 -4.35 0.88 2.05
CA MET A 245 -5.73 1.20 1.71
C MET A 245 -6.52 1.56 2.99
N SER A 246 -7.54 2.41 2.87
CA SER A 246 -8.36 2.86 4.00
C SER A 246 -9.83 3.04 3.62
N ASN A 247 -10.70 3.26 4.61
CA ASN A 247 -12.09 3.68 4.42
C ASN A 247 -12.23 5.19 4.14
N SER A 248 -11.20 5.99 4.40
CA SER A 248 -11.22 7.44 4.30
C SER A 248 -9.81 7.96 4.02
N ALA A 249 -9.40 7.96 2.76
CA ALA A 249 -8.07 8.43 2.33
C ALA A 249 -8.10 8.67 0.81
N SER A 250 -7.92 9.92 0.39
CA SER A 250 -8.05 10.29 -1.02
C SER A 250 -7.20 9.40 -1.93
N ARG A 251 -7.83 8.77 -2.94
CA ARG A 251 -7.21 7.83 -3.90
C ARG A 251 -6.54 6.59 -3.27
N GLN A 252 -6.78 6.34 -1.97
CA GLN A 252 -6.44 5.13 -1.22
C GLN A 252 -7.68 4.52 -0.55
N GLU A 253 -8.86 4.98 -0.97
CA GLU A 253 -10.15 4.50 -0.48
C GLU A 253 -10.52 3.14 -1.06
N ILE A 254 -11.03 2.28 -0.19
CA ILE A 254 -11.69 1.05 -0.56
C ILE A 254 -13.10 1.41 -1.04
N ASP A 255 -13.49 0.87 -2.18
CA ASP A 255 -14.84 1.04 -2.72
C ASP A 255 -15.88 0.64 -1.66
N PRO A 256 -16.79 1.56 -1.25
CA PRO A 256 -17.82 1.28 -0.26
C PRO A 256 -18.64 0.03 -0.53
N SER A 257 -18.90 -0.31 -1.81
CA SER A 257 -19.69 -1.50 -2.19
C SER A 257 -19.06 -2.81 -1.70
N LEU A 258 -17.74 -2.85 -1.49
CA LEU A 258 -17.05 -4.02 -0.97
C LEU A 258 -17.36 -4.28 0.52
N PHE A 259 -17.96 -3.30 1.22
CA PHE A 259 -18.42 -3.46 2.60
C PHE A 259 -19.85 -3.99 2.72
N GLU A 260 -20.60 -4.12 1.61
CA GLU A 260 -22.01 -4.55 1.63
C GLU A 260 -22.21 -5.86 2.39
N LYS A 261 -21.30 -6.84 2.22
CA LYS A 261 -21.38 -8.14 2.91
C LYS A 261 -21.19 -8.06 4.43
N TYR A 262 -20.64 -6.96 4.96
CA TYR A 262 -20.39 -6.76 6.38
C TYR A 262 -21.39 -5.79 7.03
N VAL A 263 -21.84 -4.79 6.27
CA VAL A 263 -22.71 -3.71 6.73
C VAL A 263 -24.18 -4.05 6.50
N GLY A 264 -24.51 -4.75 5.41
CA GLY A 264 -25.89 -4.97 4.95
C GLY A 264 -26.53 -3.70 4.38
N GLU A 265 -27.84 -3.55 4.56
CA GLU A 265 -28.65 -2.44 4.01
C GLU A 265 -28.29 -1.04 4.57
N GLU A 266 -27.44 -0.96 5.59
CA GLU A 266 -27.03 0.30 6.25
C GLU A 266 -25.86 1.02 5.55
N LEU A 267 -25.37 0.49 4.42
CA LEU A 267 -24.27 1.10 3.67
C LEU A 267 -24.74 2.38 2.96
N LEU A 268 -24.49 3.52 3.60
CA LEU A 268 -24.83 4.86 3.11
C LEU A 268 -23.56 5.71 2.92
N PRO A 269 -23.60 6.83 2.16
CA PRO A 269 -22.50 7.79 2.13
C PRO A 269 -22.11 8.23 3.55
N GLY A 270 -20.81 8.17 3.87
CA GLY A 270 -20.30 8.41 5.22
C GLY A 270 -20.64 7.30 6.22
N TRP A 271 -20.80 6.05 5.76
CA TRP A 271 -21.21 4.90 6.58
C TRP A 271 -20.40 4.78 7.87
N HIS A 272 -19.08 4.94 7.81
CA HIS A 272 -18.20 4.72 8.96
C HIS A 272 -18.44 5.74 10.08
N LYS A 273 -18.79 6.99 9.77
CA LYS A 273 -19.17 7.98 10.79
C LYS A 273 -20.58 7.72 11.34
N LYS A 274 -21.53 7.34 10.48
CA LYS A 274 -22.92 7.07 10.87
C LYS A 274 -23.09 5.83 11.77
N LEU A 275 -22.32 4.78 11.51
CA LEU A 275 -22.35 3.56 12.32
C LEU A 275 -21.67 3.74 13.69
N GLY A 276 -20.87 4.80 13.84
CA GLY A 276 -20.04 5.05 15.01
C GLY A 276 -18.74 4.27 15.00
N PHE A 277 -17.70 4.89 15.55
CA PHE A 277 -16.31 4.40 15.54
C PHE A 277 -16.16 2.89 15.81
N LYS A 278 -16.69 2.38 16.92
CA LYS A 278 -16.49 0.97 17.33
C LYS A 278 -17.07 -0.03 16.32
N ARG A 279 -18.27 0.22 15.80
CA ARG A 279 -18.92 -0.66 14.82
C ARG A 279 -18.18 -0.62 13.49
N SER A 280 -17.74 0.57 13.09
CA SER A 280 -16.98 0.78 11.85
C SER A 280 -15.62 0.10 11.89
N LEU A 281 -14.91 0.21 13.01
CA LEU A 281 -13.64 -0.48 13.22
C LEU A 281 -13.80 -2.01 13.18
N ASP A 282 -14.84 -2.57 13.81
CA ASP A 282 -15.13 -4.01 13.72
C ASP A 282 -15.36 -4.48 12.28
N ILE A 283 -16.21 -3.76 11.54
CA ILE A 283 -16.51 -4.05 10.14
C ILE A 283 -15.23 -3.99 9.30
N PHE A 284 -14.42 -2.95 9.50
CA PHE A 284 -13.18 -2.76 8.76
C PHE A 284 -12.13 -3.83 9.11
N ASN A 285 -12.04 -4.27 10.37
CA ASN A 285 -11.19 -5.38 10.77
C ASN A 285 -11.62 -6.70 10.12
N ARG A 286 -12.92 -6.99 10.05
CA ARG A 286 -13.44 -8.16 9.33
C ARG A 286 -13.16 -8.08 7.84
N TYR A 287 -13.28 -6.89 7.25
CA TYR A 287 -12.84 -6.65 5.87
C TYR A 287 -11.37 -6.97 5.67
N ALA A 288 -10.51 -6.45 6.53
CA ALA A 288 -9.08 -6.66 6.42
C ALA A 288 -8.71 -8.15 6.57
N LEU A 289 -9.30 -8.87 7.52
CA LEU A 289 -9.02 -10.30 7.71
C LEU A 289 -9.34 -11.13 6.44
N ASP A 290 -10.44 -10.83 5.75
CA ASP A 290 -10.82 -11.54 4.53
C ASP A 290 -9.95 -11.17 3.30
N ASN A 291 -9.31 -10.00 3.32
CA ASN A 291 -8.66 -9.41 2.14
C ASN A 291 -7.13 -9.24 2.29
N SER A 292 -6.56 -9.48 3.47
CA SER A 292 -5.12 -9.31 3.75
C SER A 292 -4.34 -10.59 3.45
N PHE A 293 -4.18 -10.91 2.18
CA PHE A 293 -3.42 -12.08 1.69
C PHE A 293 -2.36 -11.66 0.67
N PRO A 294 -1.29 -12.46 0.46
CA PRO A 294 -0.25 -12.13 -0.50
C PRO A 294 -0.80 -12.25 -1.94
N ASP A 295 -0.48 -11.26 -2.77
CA ASP A 295 -0.81 -11.21 -4.20
C ASP A 295 0.39 -10.65 -4.96
N PHE A 296 0.69 -11.20 -6.15
CA PHE A 296 1.69 -10.69 -7.07
C PHE A 296 1.44 -9.23 -7.49
N LYS A 297 0.19 -8.76 -7.41
CA LYS A 297 -0.20 -7.39 -7.76
C LYS A 297 -0.42 -6.49 -6.55
N SER A 298 -0.03 -6.90 -5.34
CA SER A 298 -0.31 -6.16 -4.11
C SER A 298 0.30 -4.75 -4.00
N CYS A 299 1.26 -4.38 -4.86
CA CYS A 299 1.91 -3.07 -4.82
C CYS A 299 1.49 -2.19 -6.00
N ILE A 300 0.82 -1.08 -5.71
CA ILE A 300 0.42 -0.07 -6.70
C ILE A 300 1.41 1.10 -6.65
N ARG A 301 2.18 1.34 -7.73
CA ARG A 301 3.22 2.40 -7.78
C ARG A 301 2.61 3.78 -7.75
N ARG A 302 2.75 4.55 -6.68
CA ARG A 302 2.31 5.96 -6.64
C ARG A 302 3.49 6.86 -6.36
N PHE A 303 3.34 8.15 -6.65
CA PHE A 303 4.23 9.17 -6.08
C PHE A 303 3.57 9.92 -4.93
N ARG A 304 2.23 9.87 -4.85
CA ARG A 304 1.40 10.49 -3.81
C ARG A 304 0.90 9.40 -2.88
N LEU A 305 1.27 9.51 -1.61
CA LEU A 305 0.78 8.69 -0.51
C LEU A 305 0.20 9.63 0.54
N THR A 306 -0.92 9.23 1.16
CA THR A 306 -1.64 10.04 2.14
C THR A 306 -1.00 9.92 3.51
N GLY A 307 -0.82 11.04 4.20
CA GLY A 307 -0.12 11.13 5.49
C GLY A 307 -0.78 10.41 6.69
N PHE A 308 -1.97 9.82 6.54
CA PHE A 308 -2.66 9.14 7.65
C PHE A 308 -1.90 7.90 8.18
N ALA A 309 -1.21 7.20 7.29
CA ALA A 309 -0.36 6.04 7.58
C ALA A 309 0.71 5.91 6.50
N LEU A 310 1.90 6.45 6.76
CA LEU A 310 3.01 6.51 5.82
C LEU A 310 4.25 5.83 6.39
N LEU A 311 4.59 4.64 5.88
CA LEU A 311 5.81 3.94 6.22
C LEU A 311 6.94 4.38 5.29
N VAL A 312 8.02 4.93 5.84
CA VAL A 312 9.17 5.43 5.07
C VAL A 312 10.45 4.70 5.48
N LEU A 313 11.23 4.29 4.47
CA LEU A 313 12.52 3.63 4.64
C LEU A 313 13.50 4.58 5.33
N ASN A 314 14.24 4.08 6.32
CA ASN A 314 15.23 4.86 7.06
C ASN A 314 16.27 5.56 6.16
N ASP A 315 16.78 4.84 5.15
CA ASP A 315 17.78 5.40 4.23
C ASP A 315 17.18 6.51 3.37
N ALA A 316 15.94 6.35 2.92
CA ALA A 316 15.23 7.38 2.17
C ALA A 316 15.00 8.64 3.02
N LEU A 317 14.61 8.48 4.29
CA LEU A 317 14.45 9.60 5.24
C LEU A 317 15.74 10.40 5.41
N LYS A 318 16.88 9.72 5.57
CA LYS A 318 18.19 10.38 5.72
C LYS A 318 18.58 11.21 4.50
N GLU A 319 18.15 10.81 3.31
CA GLU A 319 18.43 11.57 2.08
C GLU A 319 17.45 12.71 1.85
N VAL A 320 16.14 12.52 2.08
CA VAL A 320 15.13 13.58 1.84
C VAL A 320 15.05 14.60 2.97
N ALA A 321 15.55 14.26 4.16
CA ALA A 321 15.49 15.08 5.36
C ALA A 321 16.78 14.98 6.20
N PRO A 322 17.94 15.38 5.66
CA PRO A 322 19.24 15.27 6.36
C PRO A 322 19.28 16.08 7.67
N ASP A 323 18.48 17.14 7.77
CA ASP A 323 18.40 18.01 8.96
C ASP A 323 17.33 17.57 9.97
N GLY A 324 16.62 16.46 9.69
CA GLY A 324 15.57 15.92 10.56
C GLY A 324 14.18 16.52 10.36
N ASP A 325 13.99 17.37 9.36
CA ASP A 325 12.70 17.96 9.01
C ASP A 325 12.10 17.19 7.82
N VAL A 326 11.30 16.17 8.12
CA VAL A 326 10.73 15.23 7.16
C VAL A 326 9.62 15.88 6.34
N PHE A 327 8.73 16.60 7.02
CA PHE A 327 7.63 17.35 6.44
C PHE A 327 7.99 18.83 6.37
N ASP A 328 7.70 19.47 5.24
CA ASP A 328 7.99 20.90 5.07
C ASP A 328 7.01 21.74 5.89
N GLU A 329 7.53 22.46 6.88
CA GLU A 329 6.74 23.23 7.84
C GLU A 329 5.95 24.38 7.21
N GLN A 330 6.25 24.77 5.96
CA GLN A 330 5.45 25.77 5.25
C GLN A 330 4.00 25.32 5.02
N TYR A 331 3.72 24.02 5.08
CA TYR A 331 2.37 23.46 4.95
C TYR A 331 1.61 23.40 6.27
N SER A 332 2.08 24.08 7.32
CA SER A 332 1.36 24.14 8.59
C SER A 332 0.01 24.88 8.45
N PRO A 333 -1.04 24.44 9.16
CA PRO A 333 -1.06 23.30 10.11
C PRO A 333 -1.22 21.89 9.50
N GLY A 334 -1.41 21.74 8.18
CA GLY A 334 -1.40 20.46 7.47
C GLY A 334 -1.99 20.56 6.05
N TYR A 335 -2.06 19.44 5.33
CA TYR A 335 -2.29 19.32 3.89
C TYR A 335 -1.08 19.70 3.03
N PHE A 336 -0.77 18.85 2.04
CA PHE A 336 0.31 18.96 1.06
C PHE A 336 1.72 18.64 1.57
N GLU A 337 1.95 18.45 2.87
CA GLU A 337 3.25 17.99 3.38
C GLU A 337 3.61 16.57 2.93
N ASP A 338 2.60 15.71 2.77
CA ASP A 338 2.70 14.33 2.31
C ASP A 338 2.91 14.28 0.79
N ASP A 339 2.17 15.09 0.03
CA ASP A 339 2.40 15.35 -1.40
C ASP A 339 3.83 15.82 -1.68
N ASP A 340 4.31 16.78 -0.88
CA ASP A 340 5.65 17.33 -0.97
C ASP A 340 6.74 16.29 -0.68
N LEU A 341 6.55 15.50 0.37
CA LEU A 341 7.44 14.39 0.71
C LEU A 341 7.49 13.35 -0.41
N GLY A 342 6.32 12.98 -0.97
CA GLY A 342 6.22 12.06 -2.08
C GLY A 342 6.98 12.55 -3.31
N ILE A 343 6.90 13.85 -3.63
CA ILE A 343 7.69 14.45 -4.70
C ILE A 343 9.19 14.41 -4.40
N ARG A 344 9.62 14.76 -3.18
CA ARG A 344 11.04 14.74 -2.80
C ARG A 344 11.62 13.33 -2.89
N LEU A 345 10.89 12.32 -2.43
CA LEU A 345 11.27 10.91 -2.58
C LEU A 345 11.42 10.52 -4.05
N ALA A 346 10.41 10.81 -4.89
CA ALA A 346 10.46 10.52 -6.32
C ALA A 346 11.60 11.26 -7.03
N ALA A 347 11.89 12.51 -6.63
CA ALA A 347 13.01 13.29 -7.14
C ALA A 347 14.39 12.75 -6.72
N LEU A 348 14.48 11.86 -5.72
CA LEU A 348 15.70 11.10 -5.43
C LEU A 348 15.73 9.73 -6.14
N GLY A 349 14.67 9.37 -6.87
CA GLY A 349 14.55 8.10 -7.57
C GLY A 349 13.90 6.99 -6.75
N TYR A 350 13.37 7.31 -5.56
CA TYR A 350 12.62 6.35 -4.75
C TYR A 350 11.23 6.10 -5.36
N ARG A 351 10.90 4.82 -5.49
CA ARG A 351 9.54 4.35 -5.78
C ARG A 351 8.73 4.36 -4.49
N GLN A 352 7.42 4.53 -4.64
CA GLN A 352 6.49 4.48 -3.51
C GLN A 352 5.29 3.61 -3.88
N TYR A 353 4.71 2.94 -2.88
CA TYR A 353 3.63 1.98 -3.11
C TYR A 353 2.43 2.22 -2.22
N VAL A 354 1.23 2.09 -2.78
CA VAL A 354 0.05 1.74 -2.00
C VAL A 354 -0.05 0.22 -2.00
N CYS A 355 -0.08 -0.38 -0.81
CA CYS A 355 -0.19 -1.83 -0.64
C CYS A 355 -1.67 -2.22 -0.60
N SER A 356 -2.20 -2.81 -1.67
CA SER A 356 -3.63 -3.11 -1.85
C SER A 356 -4.16 -4.23 -0.95
N ASN A 357 -3.27 -4.91 -0.22
CA ASN A 357 -3.58 -5.94 0.77
C ASN A 357 -3.22 -5.50 2.21
N SER A 358 -2.85 -4.23 2.40
CA SER A 358 -2.69 -3.62 3.70
C SER A 358 -3.85 -2.66 3.92
N PHE A 359 -4.55 -2.82 5.04
CA PHE A 359 -5.72 -2.01 5.37
C PHE A 359 -5.49 -1.32 6.72
N ILE A 360 -5.78 -0.03 6.79
CA ILE A 360 -5.72 0.73 8.05
C ILE A 360 -7.00 1.56 8.14
N TYR A 361 -7.73 1.38 9.22
CA TYR A 361 -8.94 2.17 9.47
C TYR A 361 -8.54 3.60 9.76
N HIS A 362 -9.23 4.58 9.18
CA HIS A 362 -9.02 6.00 9.43
C HIS A 362 -10.36 6.66 9.71
N ASP A 363 -10.54 7.19 10.91
CA ASP A 363 -11.79 7.85 11.30
C ASP A 363 -12.00 9.16 10.53
N GLY A 364 -10.89 9.85 10.21
CA GLY A 364 -10.87 11.12 9.49
C GLY A 364 -11.33 12.27 10.39
N GLY A 365 -10.72 12.36 11.57
CA GLY A 365 -11.11 13.04 12.81
C GLY A 365 -11.47 14.53 12.71
N GLU A 366 -11.34 15.23 13.85
CA GLU A 366 -11.74 16.65 14.00
C GLU A 366 -10.54 17.63 14.02
N GLY A 367 -9.31 17.14 13.81
CA GLY A 367 -8.06 17.89 14.01
C GLY A 367 -7.88 19.16 13.15
N PHE A 368 -8.74 19.40 12.17
CA PHE A 368 -8.75 20.59 11.30
C PHE A 368 -10.00 21.47 11.48
N GLU A 369 -10.79 21.27 12.54
CA GLU A 369 -11.88 22.21 12.85
C GLU A 369 -11.35 23.65 12.94
N GLY A 370 -12.04 24.58 12.26
CA GLY A 370 -11.66 25.99 12.19
C GLY A 370 -10.61 26.36 11.12
N HIS A 371 -10.15 25.39 10.30
CA HIS A 371 -9.11 25.60 9.28
C HIS A 371 -9.64 25.40 7.84
N SER A 372 -10.84 25.90 7.53
CA SER A 372 -11.51 25.70 6.22
C SER A 372 -10.67 26.12 5.02
N ASP A 373 -9.82 27.12 5.18
CA ASP A 373 -9.04 27.72 4.09
C ASP A 373 -7.63 27.11 3.99
N CYS A 374 -7.23 26.27 4.95
CA CYS A 374 -5.88 25.70 5.05
C CYS A 374 -5.51 24.90 3.79
N PHE A 375 -6.47 24.12 3.29
CA PHE A 375 -6.29 23.33 2.07
C PHE A 375 -5.92 24.21 0.87
N GLU A 376 -6.69 25.26 0.58
CA GLU A 376 -6.42 26.12 -0.59
C GLU A 376 -5.16 26.96 -0.41
N ILE A 377 -4.88 27.46 0.81
CA ILE A 377 -3.64 28.19 1.10
C ILE A 377 -2.43 27.30 0.84
N ASN A 378 -2.44 26.07 1.35
CA ASN A 378 -1.32 25.14 1.19
C ASN A 378 -1.21 24.59 -0.23
N ARG A 379 -2.33 24.46 -0.96
CA ARG A 379 -2.30 24.19 -2.40
C ARG A 379 -1.60 25.28 -3.19
N GLU A 380 -1.85 26.55 -2.88
CA GLU A 380 -1.12 27.66 -3.52
C GLU A 380 0.36 27.69 -3.12
N ARG A 381 0.70 27.41 -1.85
CA ARG A 381 2.12 27.25 -1.43
C ARG A 381 2.81 26.13 -2.20
N PHE A 382 2.14 24.99 -2.36
CA PHE A 382 2.64 23.87 -3.13
C PHE A 382 2.88 24.26 -4.59
N LYS A 383 1.89 24.92 -5.22
CA LYS A 383 2.01 25.42 -6.60
C LYS A 383 3.17 26.40 -6.76
N ASN A 384 3.38 27.28 -5.77
CA ASN A 384 4.50 28.21 -5.77
C ASN A 384 5.85 27.51 -5.63
N LYS A 385 5.94 26.45 -4.80
CA LYS A 385 7.18 25.67 -4.61
C LYS A 385 7.53 24.84 -5.85
N TRP A 386 6.55 24.13 -6.41
CA TRP A 386 6.80 23.11 -7.43
C TRP A 386 6.47 23.54 -8.87
N GLY A 387 5.73 24.64 -9.05
CA GLY A 387 5.37 25.17 -10.36
C GLY A 387 4.24 24.43 -11.07
N PHE A 388 3.54 23.52 -10.38
CA PHE A 388 2.36 22.83 -10.89
C PHE A 388 1.39 22.52 -9.74
N ASP A 389 0.17 22.15 -10.11
CA ASP A 389 -0.87 21.78 -9.18
C ASP A 389 -0.87 20.27 -8.94
N ALA A 390 -0.62 19.84 -7.69
CA ALA A 390 -0.59 18.42 -7.33
C ALA A 390 -1.84 17.71 -7.84
N TRP A 391 -3.02 18.30 -7.61
CA TRP A 391 -4.30 17.65 -7.90
C TRP A 391 -4.55 17.51 -9.40
N LYS A 392 -4.16 18.50 -10.22
CA LYS A 392 -4.31 18.35 -11.68
C LYS A 392 -3.38 17.27 -12.25
N TYR A 393 -2.22 17.05 -11.64
CA TYR A 393 -1.18 16.16 -12.19
C TYR A 393 -1.07 14.81 -11.47
N SER A 394 -1.71 14.65 -10.31
CA SER A 394 -1.74 13.43 -9.50
C SER A 394 -2.95 12.54 -9.73
N LEU A 395 -4.05 13.12 -10.23
CA LEU A 395 -5.29 12.40 -10.44
C LEU A 395 -5.26 11.72 -11.81
N GLU A 396 -5.60 10.44 -11.81
CA GLU A 396 -5.81 9.66 -13.00
C GLU A 396 -7.10 10.07 -13.72
N TRP A 397 -7.11 9.86 -15.03
CA TRP A 397 -8.32 9.92 -15.84
C TRP A 397 -8.97 8.53 -15.84
N ASP A 398 -9.85 8.31 -14.86
CA ASP A 398 -10.45 7.01 -14.54
C ASP A 398 -11.05 6.31 -15.77
N GLU A 399 -11.82 7.04 -16.59
CA GLU A 399 -12.46 6.48 -17.78
C GLU A 399 -11.44 6.10 -18.87
N ALA A 400 -10.37 6.89 -19.03
CA ALA A 400 -9.31 6.59 -19.98
C ALA A 400 -8.54 5.33 -19.57
N VAL A 401 -8.17 5.22 -18.29
CA VAL A 401 -7.51 4.03 -17.72
C VAL A 401 -8.39 2.79 -17.91
N ALA A 402 -9.69 2.89 -17.60
CA ALA A 402 -10.63 1.79 -17.77
C ALA A 402 -10.74 1.33 -19.24
N ALA A 403 -10.79 2.28 -20.18
CA ALA A 403 -10.82 1.99 -21.60
C ALA A 403 -9.55 1.28 -22.10
N VAL A 404 -8.36 1.70 -21.64
CA VAL A 404 -7.09 1.01 -21.93
C VAL A 404 -7.14 -0.45 -21.44
N ILE A 405 -7.58 -0.66 -20.20
CA ILE A 405 -7.64 -2.00 -19.59
C ILE A 405 -8.63 -2.88 -20.36
N ALA A 406 -9.79 -2.36 -20.74
CA ALA A 406 -10.77 -3.08 -21.55
C ALA A 406 -10.20 -3.47 -22.92
N TYR A 407 -9.54 -2.54 -23.60
CA TYR A 407 -8.91 -2.81 -24.90
C TYR A 407 -7.82 -3.88 -24.80
N ALA A 408 -7.00 -3.85 -23.75
CA ALA A 408 -5.97 -4.87 -23.51
C ALA A 408 -6.57 -6.27 -23.30
N LYS A 409 -7.69 -6.36 -22.55
CA LYS A 409 -8.40 -7.62 -22.33
C LYS A 409 -8.92 -8.22 -23.64
N ASP A 410 -9.46 -7.39 -24.53
CA ASP A 410 -9.94 -7.82 -25.84
C ASP A 410 -8.78 -8.24 -26.75
N ALA A 411 -7.68 -7.48 -26.74
CA ALA A 411 -6.49 -7.76 -27.54
C ALA A 411 -5.72 -9.02 -27.07
N LYS A 412 -5.88 -9.42 -25.79
CA LYS A 412 -5.21 -10.57 -25.15
C LYS A 412 -3.69 -10.57 -25.31
N ARG A 413 -3.08 -9.38 -25.30
CA ARG A 413 -1.63 -9.19 -25.40
C ARG A 413 -1.20 -7.91 -24.68
N PRO A 414 0.08 -7.77 -24.32
CA PRO A 414 0.64 -6.50 -23.89
C PRO A 414 0.46 -5.41 -24.95
N LEU A 415 0.29 -4.18 -24.47
CA LEU A 415 0.10 -2.99 -25.29
C LEU A 415 1.32 -2.07 -25.22
N ARG A 416 1.52 -1.29 -26.29
CA ARG A 416 2.34 -0.06 -26.26
C ARG A 416 1.40 1.14 -26.16
N ILE A 417 1.53 1.91 -25.09
CA ILE A 417 0.62 3.02 -24.75
C ILE A 417 1.43 4.31 -24.70
N LEU A 418 0.95 5.34 -25.39
CA LEU A 418 1.48 6.70 -25.31
C LEU A 418 0.47 7.61 -24.64
N ASP A 419 0.86 8.26 -23.55
CA ASP A 419 0.00 9.10 -22.74
C ASP A 419 0.46 10.56 -22.76
N PHE A 420 -0.29 11.42 -23.43
CA PHE A 420 -0.06 12.88 -23.42
C PHE A 420 -0.65 13.57 -22.17
N SER A 421 -1.53 12.91 -21.42
CA SER A 421 -2.04 13.38 -20.12
C SER A 421 -1.29 12.73 -18.95
N CYS A 422 -0.03 12.32 -19.17
CA CYS A 422 0.79 11.56 -18.22
C CYS A 422 0.88 12.21 -16.83
N GLY A 423 0.88 13.54 -16.76
CA GLY A 423 0.99 14.27 -15.49
C GLY A 423 2.27 13.88 -14.75
N LEU A 424 2.13 13.39 -13.53
CA LEU A 424 3.21 12.79 -12.71
C LEU A 424 3.21 11.25 -12.75
N GLY A 425 2.68 10.65 -13.82
CA GLY A 425 2.55 9.20 -13.99
C GLY A 425 1.25 8.63 -13.42
N ALA A 426 0.21 9.45 -13.23
CA ALA A 426 -1.04 9.06 -12.58
C ALA A 426 -1.75 7.91 -13.34
N ASN A 427 -2.02 8.08 -14.63
CA ASN A 427 -2.62 7.01 -15.46
C ASN A 427 -1.71 5.78 -15.55
N ALA A 428 -0.41 6.02 -15.79
CA ALA A 428 0.59 4.96 -15.90
C ALA A 428 0.60 4.05 -14.68
N SER A 429 0.37 4.62 -13.49
CA SER A 429 0.29 3.86 -12.25
C SER A 429 -0.77 2.77 -12.27
N PHE A 430 -2.01 3.11 -12.63
CA PHE A 430 -3.11 2.15 -12.67
C PHE A 430 -2.98 1.20 -13.87
N ILE A 431 -2.57 1.72 -15.02
CA ILE A 431 -2.33 0.91 -16.23
C ILE A 431 -1.27 -0.15 -15.94
N LYS A 432 -0.12 0.21 -15.35
CA LYS A 432 0.96 -0.73 -15.04
C LYS A 432 0.57 -1.71 -13.94
N HIS A 433 -0.24 -1.30 -12.97
CA HIS A 433 -0.77 -2.23 -11.97
C HIS A 433 -1.70 -3.28 -12.60
N ALA A 434 -2.61 -2.87 -13.47
CA ALA A 434 -3.52 -3.79 -14.15
C ALA A 434 -2.79 -4.67 -15.20
N LEU A 435 -1.88 -4.05 -15.95
CA LEU A 435 -1.20 -4.58 -17.14
C LEU A 435 0.34 -4.44 -17.02
N PRO A 436 1.01 -5.17 -16.10
CA PRO A 436 2.43 -4.99 -15.82
C PRO A 436 3.35 -5.20 -17.03
N GLU A 437 2.98 -6.10 -17.93
CA GLU A 437 3.71 -6.42 -19.15
C GLU A 437 3.55 -5.36 -20.26
N SER A 438 2.57 -4.45 -20.14
CA SER A 438 2.40 -3.38 -21.13
C SER A 438 3.43 -2.29 -20.94
N TYR A 439 3.83 -1.68 -22.05
CA TYR A 439 4.84 -0.63 -22.12
C TYR A 439 4.14 0.73 -22.20
N VAL A 440 4.38 1.59 -21.21
CA VAL A 440 3.70 2.88 -21.04
C VAL A 440 4.71 4.03 -21.15
N CYS A 441 4.52 4.87 -22.16
CA CYS A 441 5.27 6.09 -22.39
C CYS A 441 4.44 7.31 -22.00
N GLY A 442 5.07 8.28 -21.32
CA GLY A 442 4.43 9.52 -20.90
C GLY A 442 5.03 10.76 -21.55
N VAL A 443 4.20 11.72 -21.95
CA VAL A 443 4.65 13.06 -22.35
C VAL A 443 4.24 14.06 -21.27
N CYS A 444 5.21 14.76 -20.69
CA CYS A 444 5.00 15.72 -19.62
C CYS A 444 5.30 17.15 -20.09
N VAL A 445 4.69 18.14 -19.45
CA VAL A 445 4.88 19.56 -19.82
C VAL A 445 6.28 20.10 -19.51
N ASN A 446 7.02 19.47 -18.58
CA ASN A 446 8.36 19.88 -18.20
C ASN A 446 9.22 18.69 -17.73
N SER A 447 10.53 18.90 -17.65
CA SER A 447 11.50 17.86 -17.29
C SER A 447 11.34 17.35 -15.86
N PHE A 448 10.84 18.18 -14.95
CA PHE A 448 10.63 17.80 -13.55
C PHE A 448 9.49 16.78 -13.42
N ALA A 449 8.34 17.07 -14.04
CA ALA A 449 7.22 16.15 -14.10
C ALA A 449 7.59 14.84 -14.81
N ALA A 450 8.33 14.91 -15.92
CA ALA A 450 8.84 13.72 -16.62
C ALA A 450 9.75 12.86 -15.73
N ARG A 451 10.58 13.48 -14.90
CA ARG A 451 11.47 12.77 -13.96
C ARG A 451 10.68 12.02 -12.89
N ILE A 452 9.63 12.63 -12.34
CA ILE A 452 8.75 11.97 -11.37
C ILE A 452 7.96 10.84 -12.05
N ALA A 453 7.34 11.13 -13.20
CA ALA A 453 6.55 10.14 -13.94
C ALA A 453 7.38 8.91 -14.35
N CYS A 454 8.69 9.06 -14.60
CA CYS A 454 9.61 7.97 -14.91
C CYS A 454 9.84 6.99 -13.73
N THR A 455 9.40 7.33 -12.52
CA THR A 455 9.38 6.36 -11.39
C THR A 455 8.26 5.33 -11.53
N VAL A 456 7.28 5.59 -12.41
CA VAL A 456 6.08 4.77 -12.63
C VAL A 456 6.00 4.28 -14.09
N ALA A 457 6.05 5.20 -15.06
CA ALA A 457 6.05 4.92 -16.49
C ALA A 457 7.39 4.31 -16.95
N ASP A 458 7.38 3.58 -18.06
CA ASP A 458 8.59 2.92 -18.58
C ASP A 458 9.55 3.92 -19.22
N GLU A 459 9.02 4.92 -19.93
CA GLU A 459 9.77 6.04 -20.50
C GLU A 459 8.97 7.34 -20.46
N THR A 460 9.66 8.46 -20.39
CA THR A 460 9.04 9.79 -20.43
C THR A 460 9.78 10.73 -21.37
N ALA A 461 9.02 11.62 -22.00
CA ALA A 461 9.51 12.75 -22.76
C ALA A 461 8.87 14.04 -22.22
N TRP A 462 9.43 15.20 -22.55
CA TRP A 462 8.87 16.47 -22.09
C TRP A 462 9.00 17.60 -23.10
N GLY A 463 8.10 18.57 -22.97
CA GLY A 463 8.05 19.79 -23.76
C GLY A 463 6.61 20.25 -23.98
N ASP A 464 6.43 21.17 -24.92
CA ASP A 464 5.09 21.51 -25.42
C ASP A 464 4.45 20.27 -26.04
N LEU A 465 3.33 19.82 -25.48
CA LEU A 465 2.74 18.51 -25.79
C LEU A 465 2.38 18.34 -27.27
N ASP A 466 2.04 19.44 -27.95
CA ASP A 466 1.57 19.43 -29.34
C ASP A 466 2.71 19.62 -30.35
N THR A 467 3.84 20.19 -29.94
CA THR A 467 4.94 20.58 -30.85
C THR A 467 6.31 19.99 -30.54
N CYS A 468 6.53 19.43 -29.35
CA CYS A 468 7.82 18.86 -28.98
C CYS A 468 8.22 17.69 -29.89
N THR A 469 9.52 17.46 -30.07
CA THR A 469 9.99 16.25 -30.78
C THR A 469 10.00 15.09 -29.79
N LEU A 470 9.26 14.02 -30.10
CA LEU A 470 9.24 12.82 -29.27
C LEU A 470 10.26 11.80 -29.77
N PRO A 471 10.90 11.01 -28.87
CA PRO A 471 11.95 10.07 -29.24
C PRO A 471 11.41 8.78 -29.88
N TRP A 472 10.10 8.55 -29.83
CA TRP A 472 9.48 7.33 -30.31
C TRP A 472 9.11 7.40 -31.79
N ALA A 473 9.15 6.25 -32.47
CA ALA A 473 8.79 6.15 -33.87
C ALA A 473 7.29 6.43 -34.09
N GLU A 474 6.96 7.04 -35.23
CA GLU A 474 5.59 7.15 -35.72
C GLU A 474 4.97 5.75 -35.90
N HIS A 475 3.65 5.66 -35.77
CA HIS A 475 2.91 4.40 -35.92
C HIS A 475 3.47 3.23 -35.10
N SER A 476 3.76 3.46 -33.81
CA SER A 476 4.37 2.45 -32.93
C SER A 476 3.59 2.17 -31.64
N PHE A 477 2.44 2.81 -31.44
CA PHE A 477 1.61 2.66 -30.26
C PHE A 477 0.22 2.09 -30.60
N ASP A 478 -0.22 1.14 -29.77
CA ASP A 478 -1.54 0.53 -29.82
C ASP A 478 -2.63 1.49 -29.32
N VAL A 479 -2.28 2.27 -28.31
CA VAL A 479 -3.18 3.23 -27.66
C VAL A 479 -2.48 4.57 -27.51
N VAL A 480 -3.17 5.65 -27.86
CA VAL A 480 -2.74 7.02 -27.57
C VAL A 480 -3.82 7.71 -26.73
N ILE A 481 -3.45 8.19 -25.54
CA ILE A 481 -4.33 8.94 -24.63
C ILE A 481 -3.99 10.42 -24.78
N HIS A 482 -5.00 11.27 -24.95
CA HIS A 482 -4.79 12.72 -24.89
C HIS A 482 -6.06 13.48 -24.52
N GLU A 483 -5.89 14.63 -23.90
CA GLU A 483 -6.94 15.64 -23.74
C GLU A 483 -6.99 16.53 -24.98
N LYS A 484 -8.19 16.87 -25.45
CA LYS A 484 -8.39 17.71 -26.64
C LYS A 484 -7.86 19.13 -26.48
N GLU A 485 -7.93 19.68 -25.27
CA GLU A 485 -7.42 21.01 -24.97
C GLU A 485 -5.89 21.06 -25.07
N SER A 486 -5.23 19.94 -24.75
CA SER A 486 -3.78 19.85 -24.60
C SER A 486 -3.07 19.43 -25.90
N VAL A 487 -3.66 18.55 -26.72
CA VAL A 487 -3.03 17.99 -27.93
C VAL A 487 -4.03 17.84 -29.07
N ARG A 488 -3.64 18.25 -30.28
CA ARG A 488 -4.48 18.06 -31.47
C ARG A 488 -4.54 16.58 -31.85
N ARG A 489 -5.72 16.11 -32.22
CA ARG A 489 -5.92 14.71 -32.66
C ARG A 489 -5.00 14.26 -33.80
N ALA A 490 -4.62 15.16 -34.72
CA ALA A 490 -3.67 14.86 -35.79
C ALA A 490 -2.28 14.49 -35.24
N ARG A 491 -1.83 15.18 -34.18
CA ARG A 491 -0.59 14.90 -33.47
C ARG A 491 -0.65 13.55 -32.75
N ALA A 492 -1.74 13.27 -32.03
CA ALA A 492 -1.94 11.97 -31.40
C ALA A 492 -1.96 10.82 -32.43
N SER A 493 -2.60 11.03 -33.58
CA SER A 493 -2.74 10.04 -34.66
C SER A 493 -1.41 9.68 -35.33
N GLN A 494 -0.41 10.56 -35.30
CA GLN A 494 0.92 10.33 -35.88
C GLN A 494 1.63 9.11 -35.25
N TYR A 495 1.40 8.85 -33.97
CA TYR A 495 2.06 7.78 -33.22
C TYR A 495 1.26 6.48 -33.20
N LEU A 496 0.00 6.52 -33.66
CA LEU A 496 -0.93 5.40 -33.60
C LEU A 496 -0.71 4.41 -34.75
N ILE A 497 -0.73 3.11 -34.44
CA ILE A 497 -0.77 2.06 -35.47
C ILE A 497 -2.11 2.06 -36.23
N CYS A 498 -2.16 1.43 -37.40
CA CYS A 498 -3.34 1.40 -38.27
C CYS A 498 -4.64 0.89 -37.58
N ASN A 499 -4.53 0.00 -36.59
CA ASN A 499 -5.67 -0.56 -35.84
C ASN A 499 -5.69 -0.13 -34.35
N GLY A 500 -4.93 0.91 -34.01
CA GLY A 500 -4.86 1.42 -32.66
C GLY A 500 -6.09 2.25 -32.31
N ILE A 501 -6.23 2.59 -31.03
CA ILE A 501 -7.29 3.47 -30.54
C ILE A 501 -6.73 4.78 -29.98
N ILE A 502 -7.45 5.87 -30.24
CA ILE A 502 -7.22 7.15 -29.57
C ILE A 502 -8.28 7.28 -28.49
N ILE A 503 -7.82 7.53 -27.28
CA ILE A 503 -8.68 7.81 -26.12
C ILE A 503 -8.62 9.31 -25.88
N ASP A 504 -9.68 9.98 -26.30
CA ASP A 504 -9.99 11.39 -26.07
C ASP A 504 -11.41 11.52 -25.50
N GLU A 505 -11.86 12.74 -25.19
CA GLU A 505 -13.18 13.00 -24.62
C GLU A 505 -14.31 12.49 -25.53
N ASP A 506 -14.15 12.54 -26.86
CA ASP A 506 -15.15 12.03 -27.82
C ASP A 506 -15.23 10.50 -27.78
N PHE A 507 -14.08 9.82 -27.71
CA PHE A 507 -14.03 8.38 -27.55
C PHE A 507 -14.75 7.97 -26.25
N LEU A 508 -14.47 8.66 -25.15
CA LEU A 508 -15.02 8.33 -23.84
C LEU A 508 -16.52 8.59 -23.74
N MET A 509 -17.04 9.67 -24.34
CA MET A 509 -18.50 9.87 -24.45
C MET A 509 -19.20 8.67 -25.13
N ASN A 510 -18.60 8.12 -26.18
CA ASN A 510 -19.13 6.95 -26.88
C ASN A 510 -18.90 5.63 -26.11
N TYR A 511 -17.82 5.54 -25.34
CA TYR A 511 -17.50 4.37 -24.52
C TYR A 511 -18.44 4.26 -23.31
N CYS A 512 -18.60 5.34 -22.55
CA CYS A 512 -19.47 5.40 -21.38
C CYS A 512 -20.94 5.18 -21.74
N SER A 513 -21.41 5.74 -22.86
CA SER A 513 -22.79 5.54 -23.32
C SER A 513 -23.12 4.08 -23.66
N LYS A 514 -22.14 3.30 -24.16
CA LYS A 514 -22.31 1.87 -24.46
C LYS A 514 -22.23 0.97 -23.23
N ASN A 515 -21.53 1.39 -22.19
CA ASN A 515 -21.36 0.60 -20.96
C ASN A 515 -22.44 0.92 -19.89
N ASN A 516 -23.15 2.04 -20.04
CA ASN A 516 -24.30 2.40 -19.20
C ASN A 516 -25.67 1.98 -19.78
N SER A 517 -25.67 1.30 -20.93
CA SER A 517 -26.84 0.71 -21.61
C SER A 517 -26.78 -0.81 -21.55
#